data_AF-X1GPX9-F1
#
_entry.id   AF-X1GPX9-F1
#
_cell.length_a   1.000
_cell.length_b   1.000
_cell.length_c   1.000
_cell.angle_alpha   90.00
_cell.angle_beta   90.00
_cell.angle_gamma   90.00
#
_symmetry.space_group_name_H-M   'P 1'
#
loop_
_entity.id
_entity.type
_entity.pdbx_description
1 polymer ?
#
loop_
_entity_poly.entity_id
_entity_poly.type
_entity_poly.pdbx_seq_one_letter_code
_entity_poly.pdbx_strand_id
1 'polypeptide(L)'
;IIIMATTLFRGPILHGKKNEVGVTGYNIEQKDSNYTVVINNGDSGKTFLSNTKDVVFTLPAIAIGNVYTFVNTGADGQNNLTISPAAADGIVYLGALTDDSDVINTQATSKVGDYVTIASLNSVVFWTVVDVQGVWAKS
;
A
#
# COMPACT_ATOMS: atom_id res chain seq x y z
N ILE A 1 -3.03 -3.83 38.68
CA ILE A 1 -2.44 -2.92 37.65
C ILE A 1 -3.15 -3.23 36.36
N ILE A 2 -3.94 -2.30 35.82
CA ILE A 2 -4.51 -2.46 34.48
C ILE A 2 -3.37 -2.12 33.53
N ILE A 3 -2.81 -3.14 32.88
CA ILE A 3 -1.83 -2.93 31.81
C ILE A 3 -2.65 -2.52 30.59
N MET A 4 -2.69 -1.23 30.27
CA MET A 4 -3.20 -0.80 28.97
C MET A 4 -2.21 -1.27 27.90
N ALA A 5 -2.70 -2.01 26.91
CA ALA A 5 -1.90 -2.41 25.77
C ALA A 5 -1.46 -1.14 25.00
N THR A 6 -0.16 -0.84 25.01
CA THR A 6 0.40 0.23 24.17
C THR A 6 0.70 -0.37 22.80
N THR A 7 -0.11 -0.06 21.79
CA THR A 7 0.22 -0.41 20.41
C THR A 7 1.17 0.65 19.84
N LEU A 8 2.44 0.30 19.72
CA LEU A 8 3.43 1.12 19.03
C LEU A 8 3.20 0.94 17.52
N PHE A 9 2.62 1.93 16.85
CA PHE A 9 2.49 1.95 15.39
C PHE A 9 3.76 2.53 14.76
N ARG A 10 4.26 1.88 13.70
CA ARG A 10 5.49 2.27 12.99
C ARG A 10 5.26 3.08 11.71
N GLY A 11 3.99 3.38 11.39
CA GLY A 11 3.57 4.08 10.18
C GLY A 11 2.82 5.39 10.46
N PRO A 12 2.24 6.03 9.42
CA PRO A 12 1.47 7.26 9.59
C PRO A 12 0.34 7.06 10.61
N ILE A 13 0.18 8.04 11.50
CA ILE A 13 -0.94 8.09 12.46
C ILE A 13 -2.23 8.29 11.67
N LEU A 14 -3.09 7.26 11.67
CA LEU A 14 -4.44 7.35 11.13
C LEU A 14 -5.24 8.36 11.98
N HIS A 15 -5.31 9.60 11.52
CA HIS A 15 -6.16 10.61 12.12
C HIS A 15 -7.59 10.50 11.59
N GLY A 16 -8.55 10.20 12.49
CA GLY A 16 -9.96 10.22 12.14
C GLY A 16 -10.89 9.52 13.13
N LYS A 17 -11.98 10.17 13.55
CA LYS A 17 -13.13 9.50 14.16
C LYS A 17 -14.13 9.16 13.05
N LYS A 18 -14.52 7.89 12.86
CA LYS A 18 -15.67 7.55 12.00
C LYS A 18 -16.79 8.55 12.32
N ASN A 19 -17.27 9.32 11.35
CA ASN A 19 -18.39 10.21 11.65
C ASN A 19 -19.59 9.33 12.00
N GLU A 20 -20.39 9.78 12.96
CA GLU A 20 -21.73 9.23 13.12
C GLU A 20 -22.47 9.45 11.79
N VAL A 21 -23.23 8.44 11.35
CA VAL A 21 -23.98 8.43 10.07
C VAL A 21 -23.17 8.05 8.82
N GLY A 22 -22.14 7.21 8.94
CA GLY A 22 -21.76 6.29 7.85
C GLY A 22 -21.21 6.92 6.56
N VAL A 23 -20.77 8.17 6.59
CA VAL A 23 -20.09 8.81 5.45
C VAL A 23 -18.61 8.86 5.76
N THR A 24 -17.84 7.90 5.24
CA THR A 24 -16.38 7.87 5.43
C THR A 24 -15.73 8.94 4.57
N GLY A 25 -15.55 10.15 5.12
CA GLY A 25 -14.65 11.19 4.58
C GLY A 25 -13.17 10.84 4.72
N TYR A 26 -12.83 9.56 4.67
CA TYR A 26 -11.48 9.05 4.85
C TYR A 26 -10.96 8.52 3.52
N ASN A 27 -9.78 9.00 3.14
CA ASN A 27 -9.00 8.40 2.07
C ASN A 27 -8.32 7.10 2.54
N ILE A 28 -8.98 6.30 3.39
CA ILE A 28 -8.43 5.08 3.98
C ILE A 28 -9.42 3.95 3.76
N GLU A 29 -8.98 2.86 3.14
CA GLU A 29 -9.83 1.70 2.83
C GLU A 29 -9.15 0.40 3.22
N GLN A 30 -9.85 -0.44 4.00
CA GLN A 30 -9.43 -1.82 4.25
C GLN A 30 -9.76 -2.68 3.03
N LYS A 31 -8.79 -3.50 2.59
CA LYS A 31 -8.97 -4.54 1.58
C LYS A 31 -8.43 -5.86 2.12
N ASP A 32 -9.31 -6.84 2.26
CA ASP A 32 -9.00 -8.17 2.80
C ASP A 32 -8.92 -9.23 1.69
N SER A 33 -8.86 -8.79 0.43
CA SER A 33 -8.73 -9.62 -0.76
C SER A 33 -8.04 -8.82 -1.85
N ASN A 34 -7.62 -9.52 -2.92
CA ASN A 34 -7.00 -8.89 -4.08
C ASN A 34 -7.85 -7.73 -4.60
N TYR A 35 -7.18 -6.63 -4.93
CA TYR A 35 -7.84 -5.39 -5.33
C TYR A 35 -7.11 -4.75 -6.50
N THR A 36 -7.85 -4.44 -7.57
CA THR A 36 -7.37 -3.63 -8.66
C THR A 36 -7.62 -2.17 -8.33
N VAL A 37 -6.55 -1.41 -8.18
CA VAL A 37 -6.59 0.04 -7.91
C VAL A 37 -7.06 0.77 -9.16
N VAL A 38 -7.92 1.78 -9.01
CA VAL A 38 -8.52 2.49 -10.13
C VAL A 38 -8.21 3.98 -10.14
N ILE A 39 -7.79 4.51 -11.29
CA ILE A 39 -7.67 5.96 -11.50
C ILE A 39 -9.08 6.59 -11.56
N ASN A 40 -9.93 6.00 -12.40
CA ASN A 40 -11.34 6.40 -12.52
C ASN A 40 -12.10 5.91 -11.27
N ASN A 41 -12.95 6.76 -10.69
CA ASN A 41 -13.63 6.57 -9.40
C ASN A 41 -12.79 6.88 -8.14
N GLY A 42 -11.56 7.38 -8.31
CA GLY A 42 -10.92 8.24 -7.30
C GLY A 42 -10.09 7.53 -6.23
N ASP A 43 -9.37 6.46 -6.54
CA ASP A 43 -8.44 5.86 -5.58
C ASP A 43 -7.18 6.69 -5.34
N SER A 44 -6.89 7.65 -6.23
CA SER A 44 -5.73 8.50 -6.08
C SER A 44 -5.81 9.30 -4.77
N GLY A 45 -4.73 9.27 -4.01
CA GLY A 45 -4.63 9.85 -2.67
C GLY A 45 -5.15 8.95 -1.55
N LYS A 46 -5.62 7.73 -1.85
CA LYS A 46 -6.05 6.77 -0.83
C LYS A 46 -4.88 5.97 -0.23
N THR A 47 -5.12 5.56 1.00
CA THR A 47 -4.34 4.60 1.77
C THR A 47 -5.13 3.30 1.87
N PHE A 48 -4.61 2.25 1.26
CA PHE A 48 -5.15 0.91 1.36
C PHE A 48 -4.49 0.17 2.52
N LEU A 49 -5.31 -0.41 3.38
CA LEU A 49 -4.85 -1.25 4.48
C LEU A 49 -5.15 -2.70 4.16
N SER A 50 -4.26 -3.61 4.55
CA SER A 50 -4.59 -5.03 4.62
C SER A 50 -3.99 -5.69 5.84
N ASN A 51 -4.80 -6.48 6.54
CA ASN A 51 -4.38 -7.38 7.59
C ASN A 51 -4.58 -8.85 7.19
N THR A 52 -4.74 -9.11 5.89
CA THR A 52 -4.93 -10.45 5.34
C THR A 52 -3.68 -10.88 4.58
N LYS A 53 -3.33 -12.17 4.69
CA LYS A 53 -2.19 -12.77 4.00
C LYS A 53 -2.49 -12.92 2.50
N ASP A 54 -1.44 -12.85 1.67
CA ASP A 54 -1.49 -13.10 0.22
C ASP A 54 -2.38 -12.11 -0.57
N VAL A 55 -2.58 -10.90 -0.04
CA VAL A 55 -3.30 -9.83 -0.75
C VAL A 55 -2.39 -9.19 -1.80
N VAL A 56 -2.91 -9.14 -3.03
CA VAL A 56 -2.30 -8.47 -4.17
C VAL A 56 -3.08 -7.20 -4.52
N PHE A 57 -2.39 -6.06 -4.52
CA PHE A 57 -2.87 -4.82 -5.10
C PHE A 57 -2.32 -4.67 -6.51
N THR A 58 -3.20 -4.67 -7.51
CA THR A 58 -2.81 -4.45 -8.91
C THR A 58 -3.00 -2.99 -9.25
N LEU A 59 -1.91 -2.30 -9.59
CA LEU A 59 -1.95 -0.92 -10.07
C LEU A 59 -2.61 -0.87 -11.45
N PRO A 60 -3.32 0.23 -11.77
CA PRO A 60 -3.85 0.43 -13.11
C PRO A 60 -2.71 0.72 -14.08
N ALA A 61 -3.02 0.69 -15.38
CA ALA A 61 -2.12 1.22 -16.39
C ALA A 61 -1.73 2.67 -16.05
N ILE A 62 -0.46 3.01 -16.22
CA ILE A 62 0.06 4.26 -15.72
C ILE A 62 -0.61 5.49 -16.35
N ALA A 63 -0.98 6.44 -15.49
CA ALA A 63 -1.36 7.79 -15.89
C ALA A 63 -0.80 8.81 -14.91
N ILE A 64 -0.45 9.99 -15.43
CA ILE A 64 0.15 11.10 -14.68
C ILE A 64 -0.72 11.50 -13.47
N GLY A 65 -0.06 11.85 -12.36
CA GLY A 65 -0.67 12.53 -11.22
C GLY A 65 -1.38 11.63 -10.20
N ASN A 66 -1.07 10.33 -10.18
CA ASN A 66 -1.68 9.38 -9.27
C ASN A 66 -0.74 8.98 -8.14
N VAL A 67 -1.28 8.83 -6.93
CA VAL A 67 -0.54 8.45 -5.71
C VAL A 67 -1.37 7.47 -4.90
N TYR A 68 -0.78 6.39 -4.42
CA TYR A 68 -1.43 5.40 -3.56
C TYR A 68 -0.50 5.01 -2.42
N THR A 69 -1.06 4.80 -1.24
CA THR A 69 -0.30 4.25 -0.09
C THR A 69 -0.86 2.88 0.25
N PHE A 70 0.00 1.89 0.48
CA PHE A 70 -0.38 0.55 0.90
C PHE A 70 0.26 0.24 2.25
N VAL A 71 -0.53 -0.26 3.21
CA VAL A 71 -0.08 -0.49 4.58
C VAL A 71 -0.41 -1.91 5.00
N ASN A 72 0.59 -2.62 5.52
CA ASN A 72 0.38 -3.89 6.19
C ASN A 72 -0.05 -3.66 7.64
N THR A 73 -1.28 -4.03 7.97
CA THR A 73 -1.84 -3.93 9.33
C THR A 73 -1.95 -5.30 10.02
N GLY A 74 -1.39 -6.35 9.39
CA GLY A 74 -1.24 -7.67 9.99
C GLY A 74 -0.15 -7.73 11.05
N ALA A 75 -0.28 -8.68 11.98
CA ALA A 75 0.75 -8.93 12.99
C ALA A 75 2.10 -9.30 12.35
N ASP A 76 3.19 -9.00 13.05
CA ASP A 76 4.56 -9.24 12.60
C ASP A 76 4.74 -10.70 12.14
N GLY A 77 5.32 -10.89 10.95
CA GLY A 77 5.59 -12.21 10.41
C GLY A 77 4.38 -12.97 9.85
N GLN A 78 3.17 -12.40 9.86
CA GLN A 78 1.95 -13.10 9.44
C GLN A 78 1.60 -12.90 7.96
N ASN A 79 1.72 -11.65 7.48
CA ASN A 79 1.19 -11.28 6.18
C ASN A 79 2.28 -10.86 5.22
N ASN A 80 2.17 -11.31 3.98
CA ASN A 80 2.77 -10.67 2.82
C ASN A 80 1.78 -9.70 2.18
N LEU A 81 2.30 -8.61 1.66
CA LEU A 81 1.56 -7.64 0.87
C LEU A 81 2.27 -7.41 -0.45
N THR A 82 1.59 -7.65 -1.56
CA THR A 82 2.18 -7.55 -2.91
C THR A 82 1.55 -6.39 -3.66
N ILE A 83 2.39 -5.52 -4.21
CA ILE A 83 1.97 -4.48 -5.16
C ILE A 83 2.51 -4.84 -6.53
N SER A 84 1.60 -4.98 -7.48
CA SER A 84 1.89 -5.44 -8.84
C SER A 84 1.54 -4.35 -9.85
N PRO A 85 2.41 -4.01 -10.80
CA PRO A 85 2.07 -3.09 -11.88
C PRO A 85 1.12 -3.75 -12.90
N ALA A 86 0.59 -2.97 -13.84
CA ALA A 86 0.04 -3.55 -15.06
C ALA A 86 1.17 -4.22 -15.86
N ALA A 87 0.87 -5.28 -16.61
CA ALA A 87 1.90 -6.12 -17.26
C ALA A 87 2.85 -5.40 -18.23
N ALA A 88 2.45 -4.24 -18.78
CA ALA A 88 3.29 -3.43 -19.67
C ALA A 88 4.01 -2.27 -18.94
N ASP A 89 3.84 -2.16 -17.62
CA ASP A 89 4.38 -1.11 -16.79
C ASP A 89 5.31 -1.71 -15.71
N GLY A 90 6.21 -0.89 -15.19
CA GLY A 90 7.09 -1.25 -14.09
C GLY A 90 6.95 -0.34 -12.87
N ILE A 91 7.51 -0.79 -11.74
CA ILE A 91 7.67 0.00 -10.52
C ILE A 91 9.17 0.25 -10.29
N VAL A 92 9.60 1.51 -10.29
CA VAL A 92 10.95 1.92 -9.90
C VAL A 92 11.08 1.82 -8.38
N TYR A 93 11.98 0.95 -7.93
CA TYR A 93 12.34 0.82 -6.52
C TYR A 93 13.82 0.44 -6.38
N LEU A 94 14.54 1.12 -5.48
CA LEU A 94 15.98 0.93 -5.26
C LEU A 94 16.85 0.96 -6.54
N GLY A 95 16.44 1.76 -7.53
CA GLY A 95 17.14 1.92 -8.81
C GLY A 95 16.86 0.84 -9.86
N ALA A 96 16.02 -0.17 -9.54
CA ALA A 96 15.59 -1.19 -10.50
C ALA A 96 14.25 -0.82 -11.13
N LEU A 97 14.13 -1.08 -12.44
CA LEU A 97 12.89 -0.98 -13.22
C LEU A 97 12.80 -2.22 -14.12
N THR A 98 11.72 -2.97 -13.96
CA THR A 98 11.39 -4.12 -14.81
C THR A 98 9.87 -4.17 -14.89
N ASP A 99 9.36 -4.35 -16.11
CA ASP A 99 7.92 -4.49 -16.34
C ASP A 99 7.40 -5.77 -15.69
N ASP A 100 6.13 -5.78 -15.31
CA ASP A 100 5.46 -6.96 -14.72
C ASP A 100 6.21 -7.53 -13.51
N SER A 101 6.86 -6.66 -12.74
CA SER A 101 7.62 -7.05 -11.55
C SER A 101 7.08 -6.33 -10.32
N ASP A 102 6.92 -7.09 -9.25
CA ASP A 102 6.23 -6.70 -8.02
C ASP A 102 7.14 -5.94 -7.04
N VAL A 103 6.50 -5.28 -6.08
CA VAL A 103 7.09 -4.76 -4.84
C VAL A 103 6.37 -5.43 -3.67
N ILE A 104 7.10 -6.16 -2.82
CA ILE A 104 6.52 -7.12 -1.87
C ILE A 104 7.03 -6.87 -0.45
N ASN A 105 6.14 -6.61 0.51
CA ASN A 105 6.48 -6.71 1.93
C ASN A 105 6.40 -8.20 2.30
N THR A 106 7.54 -8.89 2.27
CA THR A 106 7.56 -10.35 2.42
C THR A 106 7.07 -10.76 3.81
N GLN A 107 6.45 -11.93 3.91
CA GLN A 107 5.95 -12.44 5.19
C GLN A 107 7.04 -12.48 6.27
N ALA A 108 8.27 -12.85 5.91
CA ALA A 108 9.37 -12.99 6.88
C ALA A 108 9.83 -11.64 7.46
N THR A 109 9.63 -10.54 6.73
CA THR A 109 10.11 -9.21 7.13
C THR A 109 9.00 -8.27 7.55
N SER A 110 7.74 -8.66 7.36
CA SER A 110 6.60 -7.81 7.61
C SER A 110 6.39 -7.50 9.08
N LYS A 111 6.05 -6.25 9.34
CA LYS A 111 5.68 -5.75 10.66
C LYS A 111 4.43 -4.90 10.55
N VAL A 112 3.67 -4.82 11.64
CA VAL A 112 2.54 -3.88 11.74
C VAL A 112 3.00 -2.47 11.38
N GLY A 113 2.32 -1.87 10.41
CA GLY A 113 2.55 -0.51 9.97
C GLY A 113 3.67 -0.32 8.95
N ASP A 114 4.27 -1.40 8.43
CA ASP A 114 5.09 -1.31 7.22
C ASP A 114 4.22 -0.79 6.06
N TYR A 115 4.75 0.14 5.27
CA TYR A 115 4.02 0.77 4.20
C TYR A 115 4.90 1.10 3.00
N VAL A 116 4.26 1.29 1.85
CA VAL A 116 4.87 1.83 0.64
C VAL A 116 3.92 2.82 -0.01
N THR A 117 4.44 3.97 -0.43
CA THR A 117 3.73 4.96 -1.22
C THR A 117 4.27 4.93 -2.64
N ILE A 118 3.37 4.73 -3.60
CA ILE A 118 3.69 4.63 -5.02
C ILE A 118 2.99 5.76 -5.76
N ALA A 119 3.72 6.44 -6.64
CA ALA A 119 3.22 7.54 -7.43
C ALA A 119 3.64 7.43 -8.90
N SER A 120 2.79 7.88 -9.82
CA SER A 120 3.17 8.09 -11.22
C SER A 120 3.86 9.44 -11.42
N LEU A 121 3.68 10.40 -10.50
CA LEU A 121 4.23 11.75 -10.62
C LEU A 121 3.90 12.35 -12.00
N ASN A 122 4.91 12.70 -12.81
CA ASN A 122 4.79 13.16 -14.19
C ASN A 122 5.12 12.08 -15.24
N SER A 123 5.17 10.81 -14.83
CA SER A 123 5.53 9.67 -15.67
C SER A 123 4.31 9.04 -16.37
N VAL A 124 4.56 8.53 -17.57
CA VAL A 124 3.67 7.66 -18.36
C VAL A 124 4.33 6.33 -18.70
N VAL A 125 5.45 6.01 -18.05
CA VAL A 125 6.30 4.84 -18.37
C VAL A 125 6.51 3.94 -17.16
N PHE A 126 6.52 4.49 -15.95
CA PHE A 126 6.79 3.74 -14.73
C PHE A 126 6.16 4.38 -13.50
N TRP A 127 5.73 3.53 -12.58
CA TRP A 127 5.40 3.91 -11.22
C TRP A 127 6.70 4.11 -10.42
N THR A 128 6.67 4.95 -9.39
CA THR A 128 7.84 5.20 -8.52
C THR A 128 7.45 4.99 -7.07
N VAL A 129 8.23 4.22 -6.32
CA VAL A 129 8.15 4.23 -4.86
C VAL A 129 8.72 5.56 -4.35
N VAL A 130 7.87 6.37 -3.73
CA VAL A 130 8.23 7.72 -3.26
C VAL A 130 8.42 7.81 -1.75
N ASP A 131 7.87 6.86 -1.00
CA ASP A 131 8.09 6.72 0.43
C ASP A 131 7.91 5.25 0.83
N VAL A 132 8.67 4.80 1.84
CA VAL A 132 8.65 3.41 2.28
C VAL A 132 9.09 3.28 3.73
N GLN A 133 8.42 2.41 4.45
CA GLN A 133 8.80 1.95 5.79
C GLN A 133 8.73 0.42 5.83
N GLY A 134 9.73 -0.18 6.47
CA GLY A 134 9.88 -1.63 6.52
C GLY A 134 10.77 -2.16 5.40
N VAL A 135 10.82 -3.48 5.27
CA VAL A 135 11.62 -4.16 4.24
C VAL A 135 10.69 -4.65 3.14
N TRP A 136 10.97 -4.22 1.92
CA TRP A 136 10.23 -4.58 0.72
C TRP A 136 11.20 -5.18 -0.30
N ALA A 137 10.79 -6.28 -0.92
CA ALA A 137 11.54 -6.97 -1.97
C ALA A 137 11.03 -6.54 -3.35
N LYS A 138 11.92 -6.57 -4.34
CA LYS A 138 11.60 -6.51 -5.77
C LYS A 138 11.74 -7.91 -6.35
N SER A 139 10.78 -8.37 -7.15
CA SER A 139 10.83 -9.68 -7.83
C SER A 139 11.64 -9.66 -9.12
#